data_AF-A0A2V7DRV8-F1
#
_entry.id   AF-A0A2V7DRV8-F1
#
_cell.length_a   1.000
_cell.length_b   1.000
_cell.length_c   1.000
_cell.angle_alpha   90.00
_cell.angle_beta   90.00
_cell.angle_gamma   90.00
#
_symmetry.space_group_name_H-M   'P 1'
#
loop_
_entity.id
_entity.type
_entity.pdbx_description
1 polymer ?
#
loop_
_entity_poly.entity_id
_entity_poly.type
_entity_poly.pdbx_seq_one_letter_code
_entity_poly.pdbx_strand_id
1 'polypeptide(L)' 'RVRATKQPLVITQRGRAAAVMISVEAYERAEHERQILRVLARGEREIRAGKGHDLDDVLEEADRLLADE' A
#
# COMPACT_ATOMS: atom_id res chain seq x y z
N ARG A 1 25.61 -0.32 9.59
CA ARG A 1 26.04 0.13 8.25
C ARG A 1 24.85 0.50 7.36
N VAL A 2 23.97 -0.45 6.98
CA VAL A 2 22.78 -0.19 6.14
C VAL A 2 21.86 0.91 6.70
N ARG A 3 21.62 0.93 8.03
CA ARG A 3 20.85 2.01 8.69
C ARG A 3 21.50 3.39 8.57
N ALA A 4 22.83 3.47 8.64
CA ALA A 4 23.57 4.73 8.62
C ALA A 4 23.67 5.30 7.21
N THR A 5 23.86 4.44 6.20
CA THR A 5 24.00 4.87 4.80
C THR A 5 22.66 5.00 4.08
N LYS A 6 21.59 4.39 4.60
CA LYS A 6 20.28 4.25 3.94
C LYS A 6 20.36 3.62 2.53
N GLN A 7 21.45 2.91 2.24
CA GLN A 7 21.67 2.25 0.96
C GLN A 7 21.49 0.73 1.11
N PRO A 8 20.76 0.06 0.19
CA PRO A 8 20.66 -1.39 0.16
C PRO A 8 22.03 -2.04 -0.03
N LEU A 9 22.24 -3.20 0.61
CA LEU A 9 23.44 -4.01 0.42
C LEU A 9 23.07 -5.31 -0.30
N VAL A 10 23.68 -5.55 -1.45
CA VAL A 10 23.48 -6.78 -2.23
C VAL A 10 24.50 -7.83 -1.78
N ILE A 11 24.00 -8.99 -1.35
CA ILE A 11 24.81 -10.15 -0.99
C ILE A 11 24.87 -11.07 -2.21
N THR A 12 26.07 -11.41 -2.65
CA THR A 12 26.29 -12.29 -3.80
C THR A 12 26.82 -13.66 -3.38
N GLN A 13 26.49 -14.71 -4.13
CA GLN A 13 27.08 -16.04 -4.02
C GLN A 13 27.55 -16.48 -5.41
N ARG A 14 28.84 -16.84 -5.52
CA ARG A 14 29.49 -17.22 -6.80
C ARG A 14 29.24 -16.20 -7.93
N GLY A 15 29.36 -14.90 -7.60
CA GLY A 15 29.19 -13.79 -8.54
C GLY A 15 27.73 -13.47 -8.91
N ARG A 16 26.73 -14.13 -8.31
CA ARG A 16 25.31 -13.87 -8.57
C ARG A 16 24.63 -13.27 -7.34
N ALA A 17 23.72 -12.31 -7.54
CA ALA A 17 22.92 -11.75 -6.46
C ALA A 17 22.08 -12.87 -5.80
N ALA A 18 22.15 -12.96 -4.48
CA ALA A 18 21.49 -14.00 -3.69
C ALA A 18 20.52 -13.40 -2.65
N ALA A 19 20.83 -12.22 -2.10
CA ALA A 19 19.95 -11.51 -1.18
C ALA A 19 20.20 -9.99 -1.22
N VAL A 20 19.24 -9.21 -0.74
CA VAL A 20 19.37 -7.77 -0.52
C VAL A 20 19.04 -7.48 0.93
N MET A 21 19.94 -6.80 1.64
CA MET A 21 19.73 -6.35 3.00
C MET A 21 19.42 -4.85 3.00
N ILE A 22 18.29 -4.50 3.60
CA ILE A 22 17.84 -3.12 3.83
C ILE A 22 17.61 -2.89 5.32
N SER A 23 17.45 -1.64 5.74
CA SER A 23 17.02 -1.37 7.12
C SER A 23 15.57 -1.80 7.31
N VAL A 24 15.21 -2.16 8.55
CA VAL A 24 13.83 -2.49 8.92
C VAL A 24 12.87 -1.35 8.55
N GLU A 25 13.26 -0.10 8.84
CA GLU A 25 12.45 1.09 8.49
C GLU A 25 12.21 1.21 6.97
N ALA A 26 13.21 0.93 6.14
CA ALA A 26 13.05 0.97 4.68
C ALA A 26 12.15 -0.17 4.18
N TYR A 27 12.25 -1.35 4.80
CA TYR A 27 11.38 -2.48 4.50
C TYR A 27 9.93 -2.19 4.87
N GLU A 28 9.68 -1.72 6.09
CA GLU A 28 8.33 -1.39 6.57
C GLU A 28 7.66 -0.31 5.73
N ARG A 29 8.41 0.74 5.37
CA ARG A 29 7.93 1.79 4.46
C ARG A 29 7.54 1.22 3.11
N ALA A 30 8.42 0.43 2.49
CA ALA A 30 8.14 -0.19 1.20
C ALA A 30 6.91 -1.11 1.26
N GLU A 31 6.75 -1.88 2.34
CA GLU A 31 5.57 -2.74 2.52
C GLU A 31 4.27 -1.94 2.67
N HIS A 32 4.30 -0.83 3.42
CA HIS A 32 3.17 0.06 3.57
C HIS A 32 2.79 0.74 2.24
N GLU A 33 3.76 1.28 1.51
CA GLU A 33 3.54 1.84 0.17
C GLU A 33 2.97 0.80 -0.80
N ARG A 34 3.52 -0.42 -0.79
CA ARG A 34 3.01 -1.53 -1.61
C ARG A 34 1.57 -1.87 -1.25
N GLN A 35 1.18 -1.81 0.04
CA GLN A 35 -0.20 -2.04 0.48
C GLN A 35 -1.15 -0.99 -0.09
N ILE A 36 -0.79 0.29 0.01
CA ILE A 36 -1.56 1.39 -0.58
C ILE A 36 -1.74 1.19 -2.09
N LEU A 37 -0.65 0.89 -2.80
CA LEU A 37 -0.69 0.66 -4.25
C LEU A 37 -1.60 -0.52 -4.63
N ARG A 38 -1.67 -1.58 -3.81
CA ARG A 38 -2.59 -2.70 -4.05
C ARG A 38 -4.05 -2.29 -3.90
N VAL A 39 -4.37 -1.47 -2.88
CA VAL A 39 -5.73 -0.95 -2.66
C VAL A 39 -6.12 -0.02 -3.80
N LEU A 40 -5.24 0.91 -4.19
CA LEU A 40 -5.49 1.79 -5.34
C LEU A 40 -5.71 1.01 -6.63
N ALA A 41 -4.83 0.05 -6.93
CA ALA A 41 -4.98 -0.79 -8.13
C ALA A 41 -6.28 -1.59 -8.12
N ARG A 42 -6.79 -1.97 -6.94
CA ARG A 42 -8.11 -2.61 -6.79
C ARG A 42 -9.23 -1.61 -7.07
N GLY A 43 -9.21 -0.45 -6.43
CA GLY A 43 -10.21 0.61 -6.63
C GLY A 43 -10.31 1.02 -8.10
N GLU A 44 -9.18 1.19 -8.78
CA GLU A 44 -9.12 1.47 -10.22
C GLU A 44 -9.82 0.41 -11.08
N ARG A 45 -9.75 -0.87 -10.70
CA ARG A 45 -10.48 -1.95 -11.39
C ARG A 45 -11.96 -1.93 -11.08
N GLU A 46 -12.34 -1.62 -9.84
CA GLU A 46 -13.73 -1.53 -9.41
C GLU A 46 -14.44 -0.37 -10.11
N ILE A 47 -13.82 0.81 -10.15
CA ILE A 47 -14.31 2.00 -10.88
C ILE A 47 -14.52 1.67 -12.36
N ARG A 48 -13.52 1.09 -13.03
CA ARG A 48 -13.64 0.69 -14.44
C ARG A 48 -14.73 -0.36 -14.69
N ALA A 49 -15.05 -1.18 -13.69
CA ALA A 49 -16.13 -2.15 -13.77
C ALA A 49 -17.50 -1.58 -13.35
N GLY A 50 -17.60 -0.28 -13.05
CA GLY A 50 -18.82 0.34 -12.55
C GLY A 50 -19.25 -0.18 -11.16
N LYS A 51 -18.31 -0.69 -10.36
CA LYS A 51 -18.59 -1.19 -9.02
C LYS A 51 -18.40 -0.07 -8.01
N GLY A 52 -19.46 0.26 -7.27
CA GLY A 52 -19.48 1.31 -6.26
C GLY A 52 -20.91 1.69 -5.92
N HIS A 53 -21.04 2.72 -5.10
CA HIS A 53 -22.33 3.35 -4.77
C HIS A 53 -22.35 4.76 -5.35
N ASP A 54 -23.54 5.26 -5.63
CA ASP A 54 -23.69 6.68 -5.95
C ASP A 54 -23.35 7.54 -4.73
N LEU A 55 -22.85 8.75 -4.96
CA LEU A 55 -22.48 9.65 -3.87
C LEU A 55 -23.69 10.03 -3.03
N ASP A 56 -24.84 10.30 -3.67
CA ASP A 56 -26.05 10.73 -2.98
C ASP A 56 -26.56 9.60 -2.05
N ASP A 57 -26.57 8.35 -2.54
CA ASP A 57 -26.96 7.17 -1.75
C ASP A 57 -26.10 7.02 -0.48
N VAL A 58 -24.78 7.25 -0.60
CA VAL A 58 -23.83 7.13 0.52
C VAL A 58 -24.04 8.23 1.55
N LEU A 59 -24.30 9.47 1.10
CA LEU A 59 -24.56 10.59 2.01
C LEU A 59 -25.88 10.42 2.76
N GLU A 60 -26.93 9.95 2.08
CA GLU A 60 -28.21 9.65 2.73
C GLU A 60 -28.09 8.52 3.77
N GLU A 61 -27.24 7.52 3.53
CA GLU A 61 -26.93 6.50 4.53
C GLU A 61 -26.17 7.08 5.73
N ALA A 62 -25.16 7.92 5.48
CA ALA A 62 -24.38 8.56 6.53
C ALA A 62 -25.23 9.48 7.43
N ASP A 63 -26.12 10.28 6.83
CA ASP A 63 -27.03 11.17 7.58
C ASP A 63 -27.98 10.38 8.49
N ARG A 64 -28.47 9.21 8.04
CA ARG A 64 -29.29 8.33 8.87
C ARG A 64 -28.52 7.78 10.06
N LEU A 65 -27.28 7.33 9.85
CA LEU A 65 -26.44 6.81 10.93
C LEU A 65 -26.13 7.87 12.00
N LEU A 66 -25.94 9.12 11.59
CA LEU A 66 -25.68 10.23 12.50
C LEU A 66 -26.94 10.74 13.21
N ALA A 67 -28.13 10.51 12.65
CA ALA A 67 -29.40 10.89 13.26
C ALA A 67 -29.87 9.91 14.35
N ASP A 68 -29.32 8.69 14.36
CA ASP A 68 -29.62 7.64 15.34
C ASP A 68 -28.68 7.69 16.58
N GLU A 69 -27.76 8.66 16.65
CA GLU A 69 -26.94 9.03 17.83
C GLU A 69 -27.55 10.19 18.65
#